data_AF-A0A8T3WDE8-F1
#
_entry.id   AF-A0A8T3WDE8-F1
#
_cell.length_a   1.000
_cell.length_b   1.000
_cell.length_c   1.000
_cell.angle_alpha   90.00
_cell.angle_beta   90.00
_cell.angle_gamma   90.00
#
_symmetry.space_group_name_H-M   'P 1'
#
loop_
_entity.id
_entity.type
_entity.pdbx_description
1 polymer ?
#
loop_
_entity_poly.entity_id
_entity_poly.type
_entity_poly.pdbx_seq_one_letter_code
_entity_poly.pdbx_strand_id
1 'polypeptide(L)'
;MGDVHLGGWKQQEMRDLNFHSFQKAIQVCIKEKVDFILIAGDLFDNAFPPIEILKKTFAEFRKIHDAGIKCFFIAGSHDYSVSGKTFLDVLENTGFCKNVENVEIIGDESILNPTLHMDIAIYGYRGKKTSLEINELKKMKLKETEGFKILMLHTTIDKALGNFGNLPIEAINTEELPHADYYALGHLHIDFQYGNFVYPGPVFPNNFAELEKLKGGSFYIVETNKKDYTRKKIELKEKDVEQIRFNVKSAVTATEEAIFELSQKDLRDKIVLLRFSGELEDSKISNINFKLIEDFVMKKGAYFVLRNTHELKEKEEAIEINVGSENIGEETTRLFLEKSESKFKQFAEGLIHSLSAEKREGETSDDFFRRIFDESKKILKF
;
A
#
# COMPACT_ATOMS: atom_id res chain seq x y z
N MET A 1 -6.13 15.86 2.34
CA MET A 1 -5.33 14.81 1.65
C MET A 1 -5.12 13.65 2.61
N GLY A 2 -4.64 12.52 2.12
CA GLY A 2 -4.31 11.31 2.88
C GLY A 2 -3.37 10.44 2.05
N ASP A 3 -2.79 9.41 2.65
CA ASP A 3 -2.00 8.38 1.95
C ASP A 3 -0.87 9.00 1.09
N VAL A 4 0.01 9.77 1.74
CA VAL A 4 1.11 10.48 1.06
C VAL A 4 2.30 9.55 0.81
N HIS A 5 2.61 8.67 1.76
CA HIS A 5 3.68 7.66 1.69
C HIS A 5 5.04 8.22 1.26
N LEU A 6 5.47 9.34 1.84
CA LEU A 6 6.77 9.93 1.52
C LEU A 6 7.89 8.90 1.77
N GLY A 7 8.59 8.54 0.69
CA GLY A 7 9.65 7.54 0.71
C GLY A 7 9.24 6.10 0.39
N GLY A 8 7.99 5.84 -0.01
CA GLY A 8 7.49 4.48 -0.24
C GLY A 8 8.06 3.74 -1.46
N TRP A 9 8.56 4.48 -2.46
CA TRP A 9 9.21 3.86 -3.61
C TRP A 9 10.66 3.44 -3.34
N LYS A 10 11.07 2.29 -3.89
CA LYS A 10 12.47 1.81 -3.80
C LYS A 10 13.39 2.47 -4.83
N GLN A 11 12.85 2.90 -5.96
CA GLN A 11 13.59 3.54 -7.04
C GLN A 11 13.58 5.06 -6.87
N GLN A 12 14.73 5.69 -7.05
CA GLN A 12 14.93 7.10 -6.73
C GLN A 12 14.03 8.01 -7.59
N GLU A 13 13.90 7.69 -8.87
CA GLU A 13 13.09 8.42 -9.85
C GLU A 13 11.61 8.46 -9.45
N MET A 14 11.09 7.34 -8.94
CA MET A 14 9.70 7.22 -8.47
C MET A 14 9.51 7.87 -7.10
N ARG A 15 10.51 7.80 -6.20
CA ARG A 15 10.48 8.56 -4.94
C ARG A 15 10.45 10.07 -5.19
N ASP A 16 11.22 10.55 -6.13
CA ASP A 16 11.26 11.97 -6.46
C ASP A 16 9.94 12.44 -7.08
N LEU A 17 9.26 11.60 -7.90
CA LEU A 17 7.89 11.89 -8.35
C LEU A 17 6.87 11.92 -7.21
N ASN A 18 6.93 10.95 -6.29
CA ASN A 18 6.08 10.95 -5.10
C ASN A 18 6.27 12.24 -4.28
N PHE A 19 7.53 12.64 -4.05
CA PHE A 19 7.83 13.88 -3.35
C PHE A 19 7.37 15.12 -4.13
N HIS A 20 7.59 15.16 -5.44
CA HIS A 20 7.17 16.28 -6.29
C HIS A 20 5.64 16.44 -6.29
N SER A 21 4.89 15.34 -6.33
CA SER A 21 3.43 15.34 -6.21
C SER A 21 2.98 15.99 -4.90
N PHE A 22 3.64 15.66 -3.78
CA PHE A 22 3.38 16.31 -2.49
C PHE A 22 3.70 17.81 -2.51
N GLN A 23 4.84 18.21 -3.09
CA GLN A 23 5.19 19.64 -3.24
C GLN A 23 4.14 20.40 -4.04
N LYS A 24 3.63 19.80 -5.12
CA LYS A 24 2.57 20.38 -5.96
C LYS A 24 1.25 20.49 -5.21
N ALA A 25 0.89 19.48 -4.42
CA ALA A 25 -0.28 19.54 -3.54
C ALA A 25 -0.19 20.74 -2.58
N ILE A 26 0.96 20.90 -1.91
CA ILE A 26 1.22 22.03 -1.01
C ILE A 26 1.19 23.36 -1.76
N GLN A 27 1.81 23.44 -2.94
CA GLN A 27 1.79 24.64 -3.76
C GLN A 27 0.37 25.05 -4.14
N VAL A 28 -0.48 24.08 -4.51
CA VAL A 28 -1.90 24.34 -4.81
C VAL A 28 -2.61 24.85 -3.55
N CYS A 29 -2.44 24.22 -2.40
CA CYS A 29 -3.05 24.70 -1.14
C CYS A 29 -2.65 26.15 -0.82
N ILE A 30 -1.38 26.51 -0.99
CA ILE A 30 -0.90 27.89 -0.78
C ILE A 30 -1.48 28.85 -1.81
N LYS A 31 -1.51 28.46 -3.09
CA LYS A 31 -2.05 29.29 -4.18
C LYS A 31 -3.54 29.57 -4.01
N GLU A 32 -4.30 28.55 -3.64
CA GLU A 32 -5.74 28.63 -3.38
C GLU A 32 -6.06 29.26 -2.01
N LYS A 33 -5.03 29.57 -1.21
CA LYS A 33 -5.13 30.24 0.10
C LYS A 33 -6.12 29.54 1.04
N VAL A 34 -6.00 28.22 1.15
CA VAL A 34 -6.84 27.44 2.07
C VAL A 34 -6.60 27.87 3.52
N ASP A 35 -7.65 27.84 4.35
CA ASP A 35 -7.56 28.19 5.77
C ASP A 35 -6.67 27.21 6.55
N PHE A 36 -6.79 25.92 6.23
CA PHE A 36 -5.98 24.85 6.81
C PHE A 36 -5.90 23.62 5.89
N ILE A 37 -4.95 22.74 6.19
CA ILE A 37 -4.72 21.47 5.51
C ILE A 37 -5.00 20.33 6.48
N LEU A 38 -5.70 19.29 6.00
CA LEU A 38 -5.88 18.02 6.70
C LEU A 38 -5.07 16.91 6.02
N ILE A 39 -4.30 16.15 6.80
CA ILE A 39 -3.58 14.93 6.37
C ILE A 39 -4.13 13.73 7.15
N ALA A 40 -4.98 12.93 6.52
CA ALA A 40 -5.69 11.79 7.12
C ALA A 40 -4.82 10.52 7.20
N GLY A 41 -3.62 10.63 7.77
CA GLY A 41 -2.70 9.52 7.98
C GLY A 41 -1.82 9.18 6.78
N ASP A 42 -0.88 8.27 7.06
CA ASP A 42 0.19 7.78 6.19
C ASP A 42 0.93 8.90 5.46
N LEU A 43 1.45 9.85 6.23
CA LEU A 43 2.35 10.88 5.71
C LEU A 43 3.66 10.25 5.21
N PHE A 44 4.20 9.31 5.97
CA PHE A 44 5.39 8.55 5.63
C PHE A 44 5.04 7.08 5.38
N ASP A 45 5.83 6.43 4.53
CA ASP A 45 5.69 4.99 4.30
C ASP A 45 6.22 4.13 5.46
N ASN A 46 7.01 4.74 6.35
CA ASN A 46 7.57 4.10 7.53
C ASN A 46 7.63 5.10 8.68
N ALA A 47 7.33 4.66 9.91
CA ALA A 47 7.47 5.44 11.13
C ALA A 47 8.87 6.07 11.32
N PHE A 48 9.91 5.49 10.72
CA PHE A 48 11.30 5.99 10.68
C PHE A 48 11.80 6.18 9.24
N PRO A 49 11.38 7.25 8.54
CA PRO A 49 11.79 7.50 7.17
C PRO A 49 13.28 7.94 7.12
N PRO A 50 13.95 7.78 5.96
CA PRO A 50 15.33 8.23 5.79
C PRO A 50 15.51 9.75 6.04
N ILE A 51 16.68 10.16 6.53
CA ILE A 51 17.00 11.56 6.84
C ILE A 51 16.77 12.50 5.65
N GLU A 52 17.03 12.04 4.43
CA GLU A 52 16.82 12.83 3.22
C GLU A 52 15.33 13.15 2.99
N ILE A 53 14.44 12.18 3.22
CA ILE A 53 12.99 12.37 3.14
C ILE A 53 12.57 13.39 4.20
N LEU A 54 13.03 13.23 5.44
CA LEU A 54 12.72 14.15 6.53
C LEU A 54 13.11 15.59 6.20
N LYS A 55 14.36 15.81 5.76
CA LYS A 55 14.84 17.16 5.40
C LYS A 55 13.94 17.84 4.37
N LYS A 56 13.58 17.12 3.32
CA LYS A 56 12.69 17.64 2.28
C LYS A 56 11.29 17.90 2.85
N THR A 57 10.74 16.98 3.65
CA THR A 57 9.42 17.14 4.29
C THR A 57 9.37 18.38 5.20
N PHE A 58 10.36 18.57 6.08
CA PHE A 58 10.42 19.77 6.93
C PHE A 58 10.43 21.06 6.14
N ALA A 59 11.10 21.09 4.98
CA ALA A 59 11.11 22.27 4.12
C ALA A 59 9.70 22.59 3.57
N GLU A 60 8.91 21.59 3.19
CA GLU A 60 7.54 21.81 2.72
C GLU A 60 6.59 22.24 3.84
N PHE A 61 6.68 21.61 5.02
CA PHE A 61 5.90 22.03 6.19
C PHE A 61 6.24 23.45 6.65
N ARG A 62 7.51 23.86 6.56
CA ARG A 62 7.92 25.23 6.79
C ARG A 62 7.25 26.19 5.81
N LYS A 63 7.13 25.86 4.52
CA LYS A 63 6.43 26.72 3.54
C LYS A 63 4.95 26.90 3.90
N ILE A 64 4.29 25.85 4.36
CA ILE A 64 2.89 25.91 4.84
C ILE A 64 2.79 26.89 6.02
N HIS A 65 3.68 26.73 7.00
CA HIS A 65 3.75 27.58 8.18
C HIS A 65 4.04 29.05 7.82
N ASP A 66 5.03 29.31 6.98
CA ASP A 66 5.43 30.66 6.55
C ASP A 66 4.34 31.34 5.71
N ALA A 67 3.46 30.57 5.05
CA ALA A 67 2.26 31.06 4.38
C ALA A 67 1.09 31.36 5.34
N GLY A 68 1.23 31.07 6.64
CA GLY A 68 0.20 31.28 7.65
C GLY A 68 -0.91 30.23 7.68
N ILE A 69 -0.74 29.12 6.96
CA ILE A 69 -1.75 28.04 6.84
C ILE A 69 -1.54 27.03 7.97
N LYS A 70 -2.61 26.63 8.66
CA LYS A 70 -2.53 25.57 9.68
C LYS A 70 -2.55 24.19 9.04
N CYS A 71 -1.77 23.26 9.58
CA CYS A 71 -1.77 21.87 9.13
C CYS A 71 -2.13 20.94 10.28
N PHE A 72 -3.17 20.14 10.09
CA PHE A 72 -3.64 19.14 11.03
C PHE A 72 -3.44 17.75 10.45
N PHE A 73 -3.00 16.81 11.26
CA PHE A 73 -2.82 15.43 10.83
C PHE A 73 -3.26 14.44 11.90
N ILE A 74 -3.44 13.19 11.48
CA ILE A 74 -3.48 12.01 12.34
C ILE A 74 -2.39 11.06 11.86
N ALA A 75 -1.94 10.14 12.72
CA ALA A 75 -1.07 9.06 12.29
C ALA A 75 -1.86 8.03 11.47
N GLY A 76 -1.27 7.50 10.41
CA GLY A 76 -1.79 6.30 9.75
C GLY A 76 -1.10 5.02 10.23
N SER A 77 -1.46 3.92 9.59
CA SER A 77 -0.96 2.58 9.94
C SER A 77 0.56 2.41 9.71
N HIS A 78 1.13 3.16 8.77
CA HIS A 78 2.56 3.17 8.45
C HIS A 78 3.36 4.12 9.34
N ASP A 79 2.76 5.24 9.73
CA ASP A 79 3.37 6.22 10.64
C ASP A 79 3.44 5.71 12.09
N TYR A 80 2.66 4.69 12.45
CA TYR A 80 2.56 4.17 13.81
C TYR A 80 3.76 3.30 14.23
N SER A 81 4.23 3.52 15.46
CA SER A 81 5.26 2.73 16.14
C SER A 81 4.75 2.24 17.49
N VAL A 82 5.03 0.98 17.83
CA VAL A 82 4.68 0.38 19.13
C VAL A 82 5.32 1.13 20.30
N SER A 83 6.49 1.73 20.07
CA SER A 83 7.17 2.56 21.07
C SER A 83 6.47 3.89 21.36
N GLY A 84 5.46 4.26 20.56
CA GLY A 84 4.82 5.58 20.58
C GLY A 84 5.67 6.71 20.03
N LYS A 85 6.94 6.45 19.67
CA LYS A 85 7.86 7.44 19.10
C LYS A 85 7.81 7.36 17.58
N THR A 86 7.40 8.45 16.96
CA THR A 86 7.27 8.58 15.51
C THR A 86 7.90 9.89 15.05
N PHE A 87 8.22 10.00 13.76
CA PHE A 87 8.64 11.31 13.24
C PHE A 87 7.51 12.33 13.14
N LEU A 88 6.24 11.90 13.25
CA LEU A 88 5.12 12.82 13.39
C LEU A 88 5.23 13.65 14.68
N ASP A 89 5.69 13.05 15.79
CA ASP A 89 5.93 13.78 17.05
C ASP A 89 7.01 14.85 16.88
N VAL A 90 8.05 14.55 16.10
CA VAL A 90 9.13 15.51 15.82
C VAL A 90 8.60 16.66 14.97
N LEU A 91 7.78 16.37 13.95
CA LEU A 91 7.13 17.39 13.14
C LEU A 91 6.20 18.28 13.98
N GLU A 92 5.38 17.70 14.85
CA GLU A 92 4.50 18.46 15.74
C GLU A 92 5.28 19.38 16.68
N ASN A 93 6.38 18.89 17.26
CA ASN A 93 7.25 19.69 18.15
C ASN A 93 7.91 20.90 17.47
N THR A 94 7.96 20.96 16.13
CA THR A 94 8.40 22.17 15.42
C THR A 94 7.35 23.28 15.38
N GLY A 95 6.09 22.97 15.69
CA GLY A 95 4.97 23.90 15.59
C GLY A 95 4.42 24.11 14.17
N PHE A 96 4.94 23.41 13.16
CA PHE A 96 4.46 23.52 11.78
C PHE A 96 3.13 22.82 11.54
N CYS A 97 2.85 21.77 12.29
CA CYS A 97 1.62 21.00 12.21
C CYS A 97 1.21 20.52 13.60
N LYS A 98 -0.03 20.06 13.71
CA LYS A 98 -0.62 19.57 14.97
C LYS A 98 -1.29 18.22 14.75
N ASN A 99 -0.99 17.26 15.63
CA ASN A 99 -1.74 16.02 15.70
C ASN A 99 -3.10 16.30 16.36
N VAL A 100 -4.19 15.91 15.71
CA VAL A 100 -5.55 16.12 16.25
C VAL A 100 -6.09 14.94 17.04
N GLU A 101 -5.34 13.83 17.13
CA GLU A 101 -5.69 12.72 18.01
C GLU A 101 -5.61 13.15 19.47
N ASN A 102 -6.77 13.21 20.15
CA ASN A 102 -6.88 13.51 21.57
C ASN A 102 -8.02 12.69 22.17
N VAL A 103 -7.67 11.55 22.75
CA VAL A 103 -8.63 10.59 23.30
C VAL A 103 -8.58 10.66 24.82
N GLU A 104 -9.73 10.87 25.44
CA GLU A 104 -9.92 10.84 26.88
C GLU A 104 -10.76 9.60 27.24
N ILE A 105 -10.25 8.79 28.17
CA ILE A 105 -10.95 7.60 28.65
C ILE A 105 -11.69 7.98 29.94
N ILE A 106 -13.02 7.95 29.91
CA ILE A 106 -13.89 8.23 31.06
C ILE A 106 -14.69 6.97 31.38
N GLY A 107 -14.27 6.24 32.41
CA GLY A 107 -14.83 4.92 32.72
C GLY A 107 -14.54 3.94 31.57
N ASP A 108 -15.61 3.36 31.00
CA ASP A 108 -15.52 2.46 29.84
C ASP A 108 -15.70 3.19 28.49
N GLU A 109 -15.89 4.51 28.51
CA GLU A 109 -16.12 5.31 27.29
C GLU A 109 -14.82 5.97 26.80
N SER A 110 -14.62 5.93 25.49
CA SER A 110 -13.54 6.67 24.81
C SER A 110 -14.12 7.90 24.13
N ILE A 111 -13.71 9.09 24.58
CA ILE A 111 -14.20 10.37 24.09
C ILE A 111 -13.10 11.06 23.28
N LEU A 112 -13.40 11.37 22.02
CA LEU A 112 -12.54 12.21 21.19
C LEU A 112 -12.77 13.68 21.51
N ASN A 113 -11.73 14.34 22.00
CA ASN A 113 -11.68 15.77 22.21
C ASN A 113 -11.31 16.49 20.90
N PRO A 114 -11.98 17.60 20.56
CA PRO A 114 -11.72 18.33 19.34
C PRO A 114 -10.48 19.22 19.46
N THR A 115 -9.78 19.39 18.35
CA THR A 115 -9.00 20.60 18.09
C THR A 115 -9.90 21.64 17.45
N LEU A 116 -10.14 22.73 18.16
CA LEU A 116 -10.92 23.86 17.65
C LEU A 116 -10.04 24.77 16.79
N HIS A 117 -10.52 25.10 15.60
CA HIS A 117 -9.91 26.09 14.73
C HIS A 117 -10.99 26.83 13.97
N MET A 118 -11.05 28.15 14.14
CA MET A 118 -12.19 28.96 13.69
C MET A 118 -13.49 28.41 14.30
N ASP A 119 -14.55 28.24 13.50
CA ASP A 119 -15.83 27.65 13.92
C ASP A 119 -15.95 26.17 13.52
N ILE A 120 -14.81 25.48 13.46
CA ILE A 120 -14.71 24.07 13.06
C ILE A 120 -14.09 23.27 14.21
N ALA A 121 -14.74 22.16 14.53
CA ALA A 121 -14.26 21.17 15.49
C ALA A 121 -13.65 19.99 14.73
N ILE A 122 -12.34 19.83 14.84
CA ILE A 122 -11.60 18.75 14.17
C ILE A 122 -11.30 17.66 15.18
N TYR A 123 -11.87 16.48 14.96
CA TYR A 123 -11.62 15.26 15.72
C TYR A 123 -10.75 14.34 14.89
N GLY A 124 -9.90 13.53 15.52
CA GLY A 124 -9.11 12.56 14.80
C GLY A 124 -8.80 11.31 15.61
N TYR A 125 -8.68 10.19 14.91
CA TYR A 125 -8.19 8.95 15.48
C TYR A 125 -7.24 8.26 14.50
N ARG A 126 -6.11 7.77 15.01
CA ARG A 126 -5.07 7.17 14.17
C ARG A 126 -5.49 5.83 13.58
N GLY A 127 -4.86 5.48 12.47
CA GLY A 127 -4.87 4.12 11.94
C GLY A 127 -3.90 3.23 12.70
N LYS A 128 -4.26 1.97 12.94
CA LYS A 128 -3.36 0.97 13.53
C LYS A 128 -3.09 -0.12 12.51
N LYS A 129 -1.99 -0.86 12.72
CA LYS A 129 -1.75 -2.08 11.95
C LYS A 129 -2.83 -3.11 12.30
N THR A 130 -3.14 -3.96 11.33
CA THR A 130 -4.13 -5.06 11.45
C THR A 130 -5.52 -4.59 11.91
N SER A 131 -5.91 -3.37 11.52
CA SER A 131 -7.26 -2.82 11.74
C SER A 131 -7.76 -2.79 13.19
N LEU A 132 -6.83 -2.81 14.16
CA LEU A 132 -7.16 -2.84 15.59
C LEU A 132 -7.96 -1.61 16.05
N GLU A 133 -7.86 -0.50 15.32
CA GLU A 133 -8.62 0.72 15.58
C GLU A 133 -10.13 0.53 15.40
N ILE A 134 -10.59 -0.41 14.57
CA ILE A 134 -12.01 -0.58 14.25
C ILE A 134 -12.84 -0.87 15.51
N ASN A 135 -12.36 -1.76 16.37
CA ASN A 135 -13.07 -2.12 17.60
C ASN A 135 -13.12 -0.97 18.62
N GLU A 136 -12.15 -0.08 18.58
CA GLU A 136 -12.10 1.10 19.44
C GLU A 136 -13.05 2.17 18.90
N LEU A 137 -13.03 2.42 17.59
CA LEU A 137 -13.90 3.39 16.92
C LEU A 137 -15.39 3.10 17.12
N LYS A 138 -15.80 1.83 17.13
CA LYS A 138 -17.19 1.42 17.44
C LYS A 138 -17.71 1.91 18.79
N LYS A 139 -16.81 2.18 19.74
CA LYS A 139 -17.15 2.63 21.09
C LYS A 139 -16.85 4.11 21.31
N MET A 140 -16.35 4.81 20.29
CA MET A 140 -15.97 6.20 20.43
C MET A 140 -17.15 7.14 20.35
N LYS A 141 -17.07 8.19 21.15
CA LYS A 141 -17.98 9.33 21.11
C LYS A 141 -17.19 10.60 20.82
N LEU A 142 -17.81 11.54 20.12
CA LEU A 142 -17.25 12.88 19.99
C LEU A 142 -17.70 13.70 21.19
N LYS A 143 -16.78 14.44 21.81
CA LYS A 143 -17.16 15.47 22.78
C LYS A 143 -18.00 16.52 22.09
N GLU A 144 -19.15 16.86 22.64
CA GLU A 144 -20.06 17.81 22.01
C GLU A 144 -19.44 19.20 21.82
N THR A 145 -19.71 19.78 20.66
CA THR A 145 -19.29 21.11 20.26
C THR A 145 -20.34 21.77 19.39
N GLU A 146 -20.35 23.10 19.42
CA GLU A 146 -21.05 23.91 18.44
C GLU A 146 -20.16 24.10 17.20
N GLY A 147 -20.77 24.19 16.02
CA GLY A 147 -20.07 24.40 14.76
C GLY A 147 -19.95 23.15 13.89
N PHE A 148 -19.19 23.28 12.80
CA PHE A 148 -19.05 22.24 11.79
C PHE A 148 -18.03 21.19 12.26
N LYS A 149 -18.42 19.92 12.32
CA LYS A 149 -17.62 18.82 12.85
C LYS A 149 -16.92 18.06 11.72
N ILE A 150 -15.60 17.97 11.80
CA ILE A 150 -14.78 17.14 10.92
C ILE A 150 -14.23 15.97 11.72
N LEU A 151 -14.45 14.73 11.26
CA LEU A 151 -13.84 13.54 11.83
C LEU A 151 -12.78 12.99 10.86
N MET A 152 -11.51 13.03 11.27
CA MET A 152 -10.38 12.46 10.55
C MET A 152 -10.14 11.02 10.99
N LEU A 153 -10.15 10.07 10.07
CA LEU A 153 -9.88 8.65 10.36
C LEU A 153 -8.95 8.07 9.31
N HIS A 154 -8.12 7.12 9.71
CA HIS A 154 -7.32 6.32 8.80
C HIS A 154 -7.70 4.85 8.99
N THR A 155 -8.75 4.42 8.30
CA THR A 155 -9.37 3.09 8.48
C THR A 155 -10.18 2.70 7.24
N THR A 156 -10.77 1.51 7.24
CA THR A 156 -11.66 1.03 6.16
C THR A 156 -13.13 1.14 6.59
N ILE A 157 -14.00 1.65 5.70
CA ILE A 157 -15.46 1.66 5.92
C ILE A 157 -16.18 0.62 5.07
N ASP A 158 -17.30 0.10 5.57
CA ASP A 158 -18.12 -0.94 4.92
C ASP A 158 -18.53 -0.56 3.49
N LYS A 159 -18.90 0.70 3.26
CA LYS A 159 -19.35 1.21 1.95
C LYS A 159 -18.25 1.23 0.89
N ALA A 160 -16.98 1.22 1.29
CA ALA A 160 -15.85 1.26 0.37
C ALA A 160 -15.41 -0.14 -0.10
N LEU A 161 -15.84 -1.22 0.57
CA LEU A 161 -15.41 -2.60 0.32
C LEU A 161 -15.68 -3.08 -1.11
N GLY A 162 -16.73 -2.59 -1.76
CA GLY A 162 -17.04 -2.93 -3.15
C GLY A 162 -15.90 -2.64 -4.15
N ASN A 163 -14.95 -1.76 -3.78
CA ASN A 163 -13.78 -1.45 -4.60
C ASN A 163 -12.67 -2.52 -4.55
N PHE A 164 -12.79 -3.50 -3.66
CA PHE A 164 -11.78 -4.52 -3.38
C PHE A 164 -12.27 -5.96 -3.66
N GLY A 165 -13.47 -6.11 -4.24
CA GLY A 165 -14.04 -7.42 -4.56
C GLY A 165 -14.26 -8.26 -3.31
N ASN A 166 -13.86 -9.54 -3.35
CA ASN A 166 -14.07 -10.51 -2.27
C ASN A 166 -12.88 -10.59 -1.29
N LEU A 167 -12.01 -9.58 -1.24
CA LEU A 167 -10.90 -9.59 -0.29
C LEU A 167 -11.44 -9.49 1.15
N PRO A 168 -10.97 -10.32 2.09
CA PRO A 168 -11.38 -10.27 3.48
C PRO A 168 -10.72 -9.07 4.18
N ILE A 169 -11.29 -7.88 3.99
CA ILE A 169 -10.82 -6.63 4.60
C ILE A 169 -11.78 -6.28 5.74
N GLU A 170 -11.21 -6.10 6.94
CA GLU A 170 -11.99 -5.64 8.09
C GLU A 170 -12.40 -4.18 7.89
N ALA A 171 -13.67 -3.86 8.16
CA ALA A 171 -14.23 -2.53 7.95
C ALA A 171 -15.16 -2.13 9.09
N ILE A 172 -15.17 -0.85 9.42
CA ILE A 172 -16.16 -0.27 10.34
C ILE A 172 -17.47 0.00 9.59
N ASN A 173 -18.61 -0.30 10.23
CA ASN A 173 -19.90 0.14 9.70
C ASN A 173 -20.02 1.66 9.86
N THR A 174 -20.26 2.35 8.76
CA THR A 174 -20.50 3.81 8.73
C THR A 174 -21.55 4.28 9.73
N GLU A 175 -22.56 3.47 10.05
CA GLU A 175 -23.62 3.79 11.02
C GLU A 175 -23.17 3.67 12.49
N GLU A 176 -22.08 2.95 12.77
CA GLU A 176 -21.51 2.81 14.12
C GLU A 176 -20.58 3.97 14.49
N LEU A 177 -20.21 4.81 13.52
CA LEU A 177 -19.38 5.98 13.76
C LEU A 177 -20.19 7.14 14.36
N PRO A 178 -19.61 7.92 15.28
CA PRO A 178 -20.29 9.09 15.79
C PRO A 178 -20.48 10.13 14.68
N HIS A 179 -21.57 10.90 14.78
CA HIS A 179 -21.96 11.86 13.74
C HIS A 179 -20.94 13.01 13.61
N ALA A 180 -20.46 13.22 12.38
CA ALA A 180 -19.71 14.39 11.95
C ALA A 180 -20.27 14.90 10.62
N ASP A 181 -20.10 16.19 10.32
CA ASP A 181 -20.58 16.81 9.09
C ASP A 181 -19.70 16.44 7.89
N TYR A 182 -18.42 16.14 8.15
CA TYR A 182 -17.45 15.68 7.16
C TYR A 182 -16.50 14.63 7.72
N TYR A 183 -16.37 13.49 7.04
CA TYR A 183 -15.40 12.44 7.38
C TYR A 183 -14.22 12.46 6.41
N ALA A 184 -13.07 12.91 6.89
CA ALA A 184 -11.82 12.96 6.15
C ALA A 184 -11.06 11.63 6.34
N LEU A 185 -11.13 10.75 5.35
CA LEU A 185 -10.60 9.39 5.44
C LEU A 185 -9.24 9.24 4.72
N GLY A 186 -8.46 8.26 5.15
CA GLY A 186 -7.30 7.67 4.46
C GLY A 186 -7.26 6.16 4.69
N HIS A 187 -6.27 5.46 4.12
CA HIS A 187 -5.93 4.03 4.24
C HIS A 187 -6.10 3.21 2.96
N LEU A 188 -7.20 3.42 2.22
CA LEU A 188 -7.61 2.52 1.14
C LEU A 188 -6.95 2.81 -0.22
N HIS A 189 -6.21 3.92 -0.37
CA HIS A 189 -5.57 4.33 -1.63
C HIS A 189 -6.54 4.31 -2.82
N ILE A 190 -7.75 4.81 -2.60
CA ILE A 190 -8.78 4.97 -3.64
C ILE A 190 -9.37 6.37 -3.57
N ASP A 191 -9.79 6.87 -4.72
CA ASP A 191 -10.71 8.00 -4.77
C ASP A 191 -12.13 7.47 -4.59
N PHE A 192 -12.73 7.71 -3.43
CA PHE A 192 -14.04 7.19 -3.08
C PHE A 192 -14.83 8.21 -2.25
N GLN A 193 -16.11 8.34 -2.57
CA GLN A 193 -17.05 9.19 -1.85
C GLN A 193 -18.34 8.44 -1.56
N TYR A 194 -18.82 8.53 -0.32
CA TYR A 194 -20.14 8.06 0.07
C TYR A 194 -20.75 9.09 1.03
N GLY A 195 -21.72 9.88 0.55
CA GLY A 195 -22.28 10.98 1.32
C GLY A 195 -21.21 12.01 1.72
N ASN A 196 -20.89 12.07 3.01
CA ASN A 196 -19.85 12.90 3.59
C ASN A 196 -18.56 12.16 4.00
N PHE A 197 -18.45 10.87 3.66
CA PHE A 197 -17.24 10.07 3.77
C PHE A 197 -16.39 10.20 2.52
N VAL A 198 -15.15 10.66 2.67
CA VAL A 198 -14.26 10.96 1.54
C VAL A 198 -12.89 10.34 1.74
N TYR A 199 -12.53 9.40 0.86
CA TYR A 199 -11.14 9.00 0.63
C TYR A 199 -10.60 9.83 -0.55
N PRO A 200 -9.55 10.64 -0.34
CA PRO A 200 -9.00 11.51 -1.38
C PRO A 200 -8.18 10.78 -2.44
N GLY A 201 -7.89 9.49 -2.23
CA GLY A 201 -6.82 8.76 -2.90
C GLY A 201 -5.43 9.20 -2.41
N PRO A 202 -4.38 8.48 -2.85
CA PRO A 202 -3.02 8.84 -2.50
C PRO A 202 -2.57 10.10 -3.24
N VAL A 203 -1.65 10.86 -2.63
CA VAL A 203 -1.01 12.00 -3.29
C VAL A 203 -0.17 11.55 -4.48
N PHE A 204 0.36 10.33 -4.44
CA PHE A 204 0.97 9.68 -5.60
C PHE A 204 0.85 8.15 -5.43
N PRO A 205 0.44 7.40 -6.47
CA PRO A 205 0.35 5.94 -6.40
C PRO A 205 1.65 5.29 -5.93
N ASN A 206 1.56 4.37 -4.95
CA ASN A 206 2.73 3.83 -4.24
C ASN A 206 3.18 2.46 -4.76
N ASN A 207 2.48 1.86 -5.72
CA ASN A 207 2.86 0.59 -6.34
C ASN A 207 2.32 0.45 -7.77
N PHE A 208 2.68 -0.66 -8.44
CA PHE A 208 2.25 -0.97 -9.80
C PHE A 208 0.72 -0.98 -9.96
N ALA A 209 0.00 -1.65 -9.05
CA ALA A 209 -1.44 -1.84 -9.16
C ALA A 209 -2.18 -0.49 -9.00
N GLU A 210 -1.72 0.35 -8.08
CA GLU A 210 -2.25 1.71 -7.92
C GLU A 210 -1.96 2.59 -9.12
N LEU A 211 -0.74 2.55 -9.70
CA LEU A 211 -0.44 3.28 -10.92
C LEU A 211 -1.31 2.81 -12.09
N GLU A 212 -1.58 1.50 -12.18
CA GLU A 212 -2.45 0.93 -13.20
C GLU A 212 -3.90 1.42 -13.04
N LYS A 213 -4.41 1.46 -11.81
CA LYS A 213 -5.80 1.85 -11.51
C LYS A 213 -6.01 3.37 -11.56
N LEU A 214 -5.13 4.14 -10.92
CA LEU A 214 -5.31 5.57 -10.65
C LEU A 214 -4.60 6.47 -11.65
N LYS A 215 -3.48 6.01 -12.24
CA LYS A 215 -2.61 6.75 -13.19
C LYS A 215 -1.99 8.06 -12.66
N GLY A 216 -2.34 8.49 -11.47
CA GLY A 216 -1.88 9.71 -10.81
C GLY A 216 -2.49 9.80 -9.42
N GLY A 217 -2.07 10.81 -8.66
CA GLY A 217 -2.62 11.06 -7.33
C GLY A 217 -3.74 12.09 -7.34
N SER A 218 -4.32 12.34 -6.15
CA SER A 218 -5.28 13.40 -5.97
C SER A 218 -5.40 13.87 -4.53
N PHE A 219 -6.06 15.02 -4.36
CA PHE A 219 -6.64 15.42 -3.09
C PHE A 219 -7.90 16.25 -3.33
N TYR A 220 -8.58 16.65 -2.25
CA TYR A 220 -9.76 17.51 -2.31
C TYR A 220 -9.50 18.86 -1.64
N ILE A 221 -9.98 19.92 -2.28
CA ILE A 221 -10.24 21.21 -1.63
C ILE A 221 -11.71 21.22 -1.24
N VAL A 222 -11.98 21.58 0.01
CA VAL A 222 -13.33 21.60 0.58
C VAL A 222 -13.64 23.02 1.02
N GLU A 223 -14.73 23.57 0.51
CA GLU A 223 -15.22 24.89 0.90
C GLU A 223 -16.54 24.72 1.65
N THR A 224 -16.61 25.19 2.90
CA THR A 224 -17.79 25.06 3.76
C THR A 224 -18.32 26.42 4.16
N ASN A 225 -19.65 26.55 4.18
CA ASN A 225 -20.34 27.70 4.79
C ASN A 225 -20.86 27.38 6.20
N LYS A 226 -20.36 26.28 6.81
CA LYS A 226 -20.71 25.73 8.13
C LYS A 226 -22.04 24.98 8.20
N LYS A 227 -22.86 25.02 7.15
CA LYS A 227 -24.09 24.22 7.03
C LYS A 227 -23.96 23.16 5.94
N ASP A 228 -23.42 23.60 4.82
CA ASP A 228 -23.13 22.81 3.63
C ASP A 228 -21.67 23.01 3.22
N TYR A 229 -21.21 22.14 2.34
CA TYR A 229 -19.88 22.26 1.76
C TYR A 229 -19.84 21.75 0.32
N THR A 230 -18.88 22.26 -0.43
CA THR A 230 -18.54 21.77 -1.77
C THR A 230 -17.18 21.12 -1.75
N ARG A 231 -16.96 20.19 -2.68
CA ARG A 231 -15.70 19.45 -2.83
C ARG A 231 -15.20 19.60 -4.25
N LYS A 232 -13.95 20.02 -4.39
CA LYS A 232 -13.25 20.07 -5.67
C LYS A 232 -12.06 19.12 -5.63
N LYS A 233 -12.12 18.07 -6.47
CA LYS A 233 -10.99 17.17 -6.67
C LYS A 233 -9.88 17.91 -7.43
N ILE A 234 -8.65 17.79 -6.94
CA ILE A 234 -7.45 18.25 -7.60
C ILE A 234 -6.65 17.01 -8.01
N GLU A 235 -6.45 16.83 -9.30
CA GLU A 235 -5.64 15.74 -9.84
C GLU A 235 -4.16 16.12 -9.84
N LEU A 236 -3.33 15.20 -9.36
CA LEU A 236 -1.88 15.30 -9.32
C LEU A 236 -1.30 14.30 -10.32
N LYS A 237 -1.20 14.74 -11.58
CA LYS A 237 -0.57 13.98 -12.65
C LYS A 237 0.84 14.53 -12.88
N GLU A 238 1.83 13.77 -12.45
CA GLU A 238 3.24 14.13 -12.58
C GLU A 238 3.83 13.68 -13.92
N LYS A 239 3.41 12.50 -14.39
CA LYS A 239 3.76 11.91 -15.68
C LYS A 239 2.56 11.16 -16.24
N ASP A 240 2.49 11.07 -17.57
CA ASP A 240 1.54 10.17 -18.22
C ASP A 240 1.92 8.72 -17.96
N VAL A 241 0.91 7.86 -17.76
CA VAL A 241 1.08 6.42 -17.51
C VAL A 241 0.60 5.64 -18.74
N GLU A 242 1.53 4.98 -19.42
CA GLU A 242 1.24 4.10 -20.57
C GLU A 242 1.21 2.65 -20.10
N GLN A 243 0.08 1.98 -20.29
CA GLN A 243 -0.13 0.59 -19.89
C GLN A 243 -0.10 -0.32 -21.11
N ILE A 244 0.74 -1.35 -21.07
CA ILE A 244 0.95 -2.26 -22.19
C ILE A 244 0.87 -3.68 -21.67
N ARG A 245 0.01 -4.48 -22.31
CA ARG A 245 -0.31 -5.84 -21.88
C ARG A 245 0.10 -6.81 -22.98
N PHE A 246 0.97 -7.75 -22.64
CA PHE A 246 1.43 -8.81 -23.51
C PHE A 246 0.78 -10.13 -23.09
N ASN A 247 0.10 -10.77 -24.03
CA ASN A 247 -0.36 -12.15 -23.88
C ASN A 247 0.67 -13.08 -24.51
N VAL A 248 1.48 -13.73 -23.69
CA VAL A 248 2.64 -14.50 -24.13
C VAL A 248 2.31 -16.00 -24.14
N LYS A 249 2.52 -16.64 -25.30
CA LYS A 249 2.38 -18.09 -25.48
C LYS A 249 3.73 -18.81 -25.61
N SER A 250 4.73 -18.14 -26.17
CA SER A 250 6.08 -18.68 -26.35
C SER A 250 7.11 -17.70 -25.81
N ALA A 251 7.97 -18.14 -24.90
CA ALA A 251 9.02 -17.29 -24.36
C ALA A 251 10.09 -16.93 -25.40
N VAL A 252 10.23 -17.77 -26.44
CA VAL A 252 11.21 -17.59 -27.52
C VAL A 252 10.90 -16.33 -28.33
N THR A 253 9.63 -16.10 -28.68
CA THR A 253 9.22 -14.95 -29.49
C THR A 253 8.82 -13.73 -28.66
N ALA A 254 8.48 -13.93 -27.38
CA ALA A 254 7.98 -12.89 -26.48
C ALA A 254 8.80 -11.59 -26.47
N THR A 255 10.14 -11.73 -26.50
CA THR A 255 11.05 -10.58 -26.45
C THR A 255 10.92 -9.71 -27.70
N GLU A 256 10.94 -10.34 -28.88
CA GLU A 256 10.88 -9.65 -30.17
C GLU A 256 9.49 -9.06 -30.41
N GLU A 257 8.44 -9.81 -30.07
CA GLU A 257 7.04 -9.35 -30.16
C GLU A 257 6.80 -8.12 -29.28
N ALA A 258 7.27 -8.16 -28.02
CA ALA A 258 7.14 -7.03 -27.10
C ALA A 258 7.88 -5.79 -27.63
N ILE A 259 9.12 -5.95 -28.10
CA ILE A 259 9.90 -4.85 -28.68
C ILE A 259 9.20 -4.29 -29.93
N PHE A 260 8.64 -5.14 -30.79
CA PHE A 260 7.92 -4.71 -31.97
C PHE A 260 6.70 -3.86 -31.60
N GLU A 261 5.87 -4.28 -30.64
CA GLU A 261 4.72 -3.49 -30.20
C GLU A 261 5.16 -2.15 -29.56
N LEU A 262 6.18 -2.20 -28.69
CA LEU A 262 6.76 -1.00 -28.06
C LEU A 262 7.36 -0.04 -29.08
N SER A 263 7.86 -0.54 -30.22
CA SER A 263 8.41 0.29 -31.29
C SER A 263 7.35 1.21 -31.93
N GLN A 264 6.08 0.80 -31.91
CA GLN A 264 4.96 1.55 -32.48
C GLN A 264 4.36 2.60 -31.54
N LYS A 265 4.75 2.63 -30.26
CA LYS A 265 4.21 3.56 -29.25
C LYS A 265 5.14 4.73 -28.99
N ASP A 266 4.57 5.90 -28.67
CA ASP A 266 5.34 7.01 -28.10
C ASP A 266 5.42 6.86 -26.58
N LEU A 267 6.64 6.59 -26.10
CA LEU A 267 6.93 6.31 -24.70
C LEU A 267 7.66 7.47 -24.01
N ARG A 268 7.95 8.56 -24.74
CA ARG A 268 8.82 9.62 -24.26
C ARG A 268 8.24 10.32 -23.03
N ASP A 269 9.04 10.45 -21.97
CA ASP A 269 8.70 11.10 -20.71
C ASP A 269 7.47 10.51 -19.98
N LYS A 270 7.17 9.23 -20.22
CA LYS A 270 6.06 8.50 -19.58
C LYS A 270 6.55 7.49 -18.56
N ILE A 271 5.68 7.15 -17.61
CA ILE A 271 5.82 5.93 -16.80
C ILE A 271 5.19 4.80 -17.60
N VAL A 272 5.98 3.77 -17.95
CA VAL A 272 5.52 2.64 -18.76
C VAL A 272 5.29 1.43 -17.86
N LEU A 273 4.07 0.90 -17.85
CA LEU A 273 3.70 -0.31 -17.13
C LEU A 273 3.59 -1.47 -18.12
N LEU A 274 4.47 -2.45 -17.99
CA LEU A 274 4.48 -3.66 -18.80
C LEU A 274 3.86 -4.81 -17.98
N ARG A 275 2.73 -5.35 -18.44
CA ARG A 275 2.10 -6.53 -17.85
C ARG A 275 2.21 -7.70 -18.80
N PHE A 276 2.81 -8.78 -18.33
CA PHE A 276 2.91 -10.04 -19.07
C PHE A 276 1.98 -11.05 -18.41
N SER A 277 1.12 -11.64 -19.23
CA SER A 277 0.18 -12.68 -18.85
C SER A 277 0.20 -13.80 -19.87
N GLY A 278 -0.24 -14.99 -19.51
CA GLY A 278 -0.35 -16.12 -20.44
C GLY A 278 0.21 -17.40 -19.84
N GLU A 279 0.10 -18.49 -20.59
CA GLU A 279 0.64 -19.80 -20.23
C GLU A 279 1.64 -20.21 -21.30
N LEU A 280 2.89 -20.43 -20.90
CA LEU A 280 3.98 -20.75 -21.82
C LEU A 280 3.93 -22.22 -22.22
N GLU A 281 3.75 -22.48 -23.51
CA GLU A 281 3.60 -23.85 -24.03
C GLU A 281 4.93 -24.60 -24.13
N ASP A 282 6.01 -23.88 -24.48
CA ASP A 282 7.24 -24.51 -24.99
C ASP A 282 8.52 -24.13 -24.23
N SER A 283 8.44 -23.32 -23.17
CA SER A 283 9.64 -22.73 -22.56
C SER A 283 9.43 -22.09 -21.20
N LYS A 284 10.54 -21.91 -20.47
CA LYS A 284 10.57 -21.22 -19.17
C LYS A 284 10.48 -19.70 -19.33
N ILE A 285 9.92 -19.03 -18.33
CA ILE A 285 9.84 -17.57 -18.24
C ILE A 285 11.24 -16.93 -18.30
N SER A 286 12.27 -17.63 -17.80
CA SER A 286 13.67 -17.18 -17.86
C SER A 286 14.20 -16.93 -19.27
N ASN A 287 13.55 -17.49 -20.30
CA ASN A 287 13.96 -17.30 -21.69
C ASN A 287 13.49 -15.96 -22.27
N ILE A 288 12.56 -15.27 -21.60
CA ILE A 288 12.15 -13.92 -21.99
C ILE A 288 13.20 -12.93 -21.48
N ASN A 289 13.80 -12.16 -22.39
CA ASN A 289 14.80 -11.17 -22.02
C ASN A 289 14.14 -9.85 -21.62
N PHE A 290 13.55 -9.83 -20.43
CA PHE A 290 12.87 -8.64 -19.91
C PHE A 290 13.79 -7.43 -19.78
N LYS A 291 15.08 -7.65 -19.49
CA LYS A 291 16.06 -6.56 -19.43
C LYS A 291 16.19 -5.86 -20.78
N LEU A 292 16.24 -6.63 -21.88
CA LEU A 292 16.30 -6.06 -23.22
C LEU A 292 15.03 -5.24 -23.55
N ILE A 293 13.85 -5.72 -23.11
CA ILE A 293 12.59 -5.01 -23.26
C ILE A 293 12.61 -3.69 -22.47
N GLU A 294 12.99 -3.73 -21.19
CA GLU A 294 13.11 -2.56 -20.32
C GLU A 294 14.14 -1.56 -20.86
N ASP A 295 15.32 -2.02 -21.29
CA ASP A 295 16.36 -1.20 -21.90
C ASP A 295 15.85 -0.53 -23.20
N PHE A 296 15.05 -1.22 -24.00
CA PHE A 296 14.43 -0.65 -25.20
C PHE A 296 13.44 0.47 -24.85
N VAL A 297 12.59 0.26 -23.84
CA VAL A 297 11.66 1.28 -23.33
C VAL A 297 12.41 2.52 -22.86
N MET A 298 13.48 2.33 -22.08
CA MET A 298 14.30 3.46 -21.60
C MET A 298 15.03 4.17 -22.75
N LYS A 299 15.52 3.43 -23.76
CA LYS A 299 16.12 4.03 -24.98
C LYS A 299 15.14 4.87 -25.80
N LYS A 300 13.85 4.55 -25.77
CA LYS A 300 12.79 5.39 -26.36
C LYS A 300 12.47 6.65 -25.56
N GLY A 301 13.17 6.88 -24.45
CA GLY A 301 13.06 8.08 -23.63
C GLY A 301 11.95 8.02 -22.60
N ALA A 302 11.47 6.82 -22.23
CA ALA A 302 10.58 6.68 -21.08
C ALA A 302 11.21 7.26 -19.81
N TYR A 303 10.38 7.87 -18.96
CA TYR A 303 10.83 8.38 -17.68
C TYR A 303 11.17 7.22 -16.74
N PHE A 304 10.30 6.20 -16.71
CA PHE A 304 10.49 5.03 -15.88
C PHE A 304 9.71 3.84 -16.44
N VAL A 305 10.17 2.62 -16.17
CA VAL A 305 9.50 1.37 -16.57
C VAL A 305 9.30 0.46 -15.38
N LEU A 306 8.09 -0.11 -15.26
CA LEU A 306 7.76 -1.14 -14.29
C LEU A 306 7.22 -2.37 -15.03
N ARG A 307 7.53 -3.54 -14.50
CA ARG A 307 7.13 -4.82 -15.06
C ARG A 307 6.34 -5.64 -14.04
N ASN A 308 5.28 -6.29 -14.50
CA ASN A 308 4.51 -7.28 -13.75
C ASN A 308 4.39 -8.57 -14.58
N THR A 309 4.75 -9.71 -13.98
CA THR A 309 4.70 -11.04 -14.61
C THR A 309 3.91 -12.05 -13.77
N HIS A 310 3.11 -11.61 -12.79
CA HIS A 310 2.42 -12.51 -11.85
C HIS A 310 1.39 -13.41 -12.53
N GLU A 311 0.83 -12.96 -13.66
CA GLU A 311 -0.16 -13.68 -14.45
C GLU A 311 0.47 -14.52 -15.59
N LEU A 312 1.81 -14.54 -15.66
CA LEU A 312 2.55 -15.37 -16.60
C LEU A 312 2.90 -16.70 -15.93
N LYS A 313 2.45 -17.81 -16.51
CA LYS A 313 2.63 -19.16 -15.97
C LYS A 313 3.46 -20.01 -16.92
N GLU A 314 4.26 -20.90 -16.34
CA GLU A 314 4.86 -22.01 -17.08
C GLU A 314 3.83 -23.14 -17.11
N LYS A 315 3.64 -23.78 -18.27
CA LYS A 315 2.82 -24.97 -18.34
C LYS A 315 3.49 -26.07 -17.54
N GLU A 316 2.92 -26.40 -16.39
CA GLU A 316 3.34 -27.57 -15.63
C GLU A 316 2.80 -28.81 -16.34
N GLU A 317 3.68 -29.74 -16.74
CA GLU A 317 3.24 -31.06 -17.16
C GLU A 317 2.54 -31.72 -15.97
N ALA A 318 1.20 -31.83 -16.04
CA ALA A 318 0.45 -32.64 -15.10
C ALA A 318 0.95 -34.07 -15.20
N ILE A 319 1.73 -34.52 -14.22
CA ILE A 319 2.07 -35.92 -14.10
C ILE A 319 0.80 -36.63 -13.63
N GLU A 320 0.08 -37.29 -14.54
CA GLU A 320 -0.92 -38.28 -14.15
C GLU A 320 -0.19 -39.43 -13.44
N ILE A 321 -0.37 -39.53 -12.14
CA ILE A 321 0.13 -40.62 -11.32
C ILE A 321 -1.07 -41.51 -11.00
N ASN A 322 -1.15 -42.67 -11.66
CA ASN A 322 -2.08 -43.73 -11.27
C ASN A 322 -1.52 -44.42 -10.03
N VAL A 323 -2.17 -44.22 -8.88
CA VAL A 323 -1.74 -44.79 -7.60
C VAL A 323 -2.77 -45.81 -7.12
N GLY A 324 -2.31 -46.96 -6.63
CA GLY A 324 -3.17 -47.95 -5.99
C GLY A 324 -3.76 -47.42 -4.68
N SER A 325 -4.88 -47.98 -4.22
CA SER A 325 -5.66 -47.46 -3.08
C SER A 325 -5.00 -47.60 -1.69
N GLU A 326 -3.76 -48.09 -1.59
CA GLU A 326 -3.01 -48.17 -0.34
C GLU A 326 -1.69 -47.40 -0.50
N ASN A 327 -1.41 -46.45 0.40
CA ASN A 327 -0.22 -45.57 0.42
C ASN A 327 -0.10 -44.51 -0.69
N ILE A 328 -1.22 -43.84 -1.01
CA ILE A 328 -1.27 -42.75 -2.01
C ILE A 328 -0.18 -41.68 -1.78
N GLY A 329 0.04 -41.24 -0.54
CA GLY A 329 0.99 -40.16 -0.24
C GLY A 329 2.45 -40.52 -0.53
N GLU A 330 2.90 -41.70 -0.12
CA GLU A 330 4.28 -42.15 -0.32
C GLU A 330 4.54 -42.53 -1.78
N GLU A 331 3.59 -43.18 -2.43
CA GLU A 331 3.72 -43.63 -3.82
C GLU A 331 3.65 -42.46 -4.82
N THR A 332 2.79 -41.46 -4.57
CA THR A 332 2.76 -40.20 -5.34
C THR A 332 4.08 -39.43 -5.21
N THR A 333 4.60 -39.32 -3.98
CA THR A 333 5.87 -38.63 -3.70
C THR A 333 7.03 -39.32 -4.40
N ARG A 334 7.09 -40.66 -4.32
CA ARG A 334 8.12 -41.45 -4.98
C ARG A 334 8.05 -41.33 -6.51
N LEU A 335 6.87 -41.43 -7.10
CA LEU A 335 6.67 -41.32 -8.56
C LEU A 335 6.99 -39.91 -9.09
N PHE A 336 6.67 -38.86 -8.32
CA PHE A 336 7.06 -37.48 -8.61
C PHE A 336 8.59 -37.30 -8.57
N LEU A 337 9.26 -37.85 -7.56
CA LEU A 337 10.72 -37.79 -7.43
C LEU A 337 11.43 -38.65 -8.48
N GLU A 338 10.87 -39.79 -8.88
CA GLU A 338 11.44 -40.64 -9.93
C GLU A 338 11.48 -39.92 -11.28
N LYS A 339 10.44 -39.15 -11.63
CA LYS A 339 10.33 -38.38 -12.89
C LYS A 339 11.00 -37.01 -12.87
N SER A 340 11.32 -36.44 -11.71
CA SER A 340 11.98 -35.14 -11.61
C SER A 340 13.47 -35.22 -11.99
N GLU A 341 13.93 -34.42 -12.96
CA GLU A 341 15.37 -34.26 -13.31
C GLU A 341 16.14 -33.35 -12.33
N SER A 342 15.51 -32.92 -11.23
CA SER A 342 16.10 -31.96 -10.31
C SER A 342 17.22 -32.56 -9.45
N LYS A 343 18.32 -31.81 -9.26
CA LYS A 343 19.35 -32.11 -8.25
C LYS A 343 18.79 -32.14 -6.82
N PHE A 344 17.58 -31.63 -6.60
CA PHE A 344 16.85 -31.68 -5.34
C PHE A 344 16.40 -33.09 -4.97
N LYS A 345 16.28 -34.01 -5.95
CA LYS A 345 15.85 -35.40 -5.76
C LYS A 345 16.65 -36.11 -4.66
N GLN A 346 17.96 -35.89 -4.61
CA GLN A 346 18.85 -36.52 -3.62
C GLN A 346 18.57 -36.10 -2.17
N PHE A 347 17.85 -34.99 -1.96
CA PHE A 347 17.55 -34.44 -0.63
C PHE A 347 16.08 -34.59 -0.23
N ALA A 348 15.20 -34.80 -1.21
CA ALA A 348 13.76 -34.72 -1.03
C ALA A 348 13.22 -35.74 -0.02
N GLU A 349 13.60 -37.02 -0.13
CA GLU A 349 13.16 -38.06 0.82
C GLU A 349 13.60 -37.75 2.25
N GLY A 350 14.85 -37.30 2.43
CA GLY A 350 15.37 -36.91 3.73
C GLY A 350 14.63 -35.71 4.32
N LEU A 351 14.34 -34.70 3.50
CA LEU A 351 13.61 -33.50 3.94
C LEU A 351 12.16 -33.82 4.29
N ILE A 352 11.49 -34.65 3.49
CA ILE A 352 10.11 -35.08 3.77
C ILE A 352 10.06 -35.81 5.11
N HIS A 353 10.99 -36.74 5.35
CA HIS A 353 11.09 -37.43 6.63
C HIS A 353 11.35 -36.46 7.81
N SER A 354 12.28 -35.51 7.66
CA SER A 354 12.59 -34.54 8.72
C SER A 354 11.41 -33.60 9.00
N LEU A 355 10.77 -33.05 7.96
CA LEU A 355 9.65 -32.12 8.09
C LEU A 355 8.36 -32.77 8.58
N SER A 356 8.24 -34.10 8.45
CA SER A 356 7.10 -34.87 8.95
C SER A 356 7.27 -35.31 10.41
N ALA A 357 8.41 -34.99 11.04
CA ALA A 357 8.66 -35.39 12.42
C ALA A 357 7.78 -34.59 13.39
N GLU A 358 7.09 -35.31 14.27
CA GLU A 358 6.23 -34.70 15.28
C GLU A 358 7.02 -34.15 16.48
N LYS A 359 6.37 -33.26 17.21
CA LYS A 359 6.89 -32.67 18.45
C LYS A 359 6.92 -33.73 19.56
N ARG A 360 8.06 -33.86 20.23
CA ARG A 360 8.23 -34.87 21.30
C ARG A 360 7.59 -34.40 22.60
N GLU A 361 7.19 -35.36 23.43
CA GLU A 361 6.63 -35.08 24.75
C GLU A 361 7.66 -34.37 25.64
N GLY A 362 7.31 -33.20 26.17
CA GLY A 362 8.21 -32.35 26.97
C GLY A 362 9.15 -31.43 26.16
N GLU A 363 9.11 -31.47 24.83
CA GLU A 363 9.89 -30.57 23.96
C GLU A 363 9.26 -29.17 23.92
N THR A 364 10.05 -28.10 24.01
CA THR A 364 9.53 -26.74 23.78
C THR A 364 9.30 -26.51 22.28
N SER A 365 8.47 -25.52 21.91
CA SER A 365 8.27 -25.23 20.49
C SER A 365 9.54 -24.73 19.81
N ASP A 366 10.37 -23.95 20.52
CA ASP A 366 11.65 -23.47 20.00
C ASP A 366 12.64 -24.61 19.78
N ASP A 367 12.74 -25.56 20.72
CA ASP A 367 13.60 -26.73 20.59
C ASP A 367 13.17 -27.65 19.44
N PHE A 368 11.85 -27.81 19.25
CA PHE A 368 11.28 -28.53 18.12
C PHE A 368 11.70 -27.88 16.79
N PHE A 369 11.48 -26.57 16.62
CA PHE A 369 11.87 -25.87 15.39
C PHE A 369 13.37 -25.95 15.15
N ARG A 370 14.20 -25.81 16.19
CA ARG A 370 15.66 -25.92 16.09
C ARG A 370 16.08 -27.30 15.61
N ARG A 371 15.48 -28.36 16.15
CA ARG A 371 15.76 -29.74 15.76
C ARG A 371 15.41 -30.01 14.29
N ILE A 372 14.20 -29.63 13.86
CA ILE A 372 13.77 -29.80 12.46
C ILE A 372 14.68 -29.01 11.51
N PHE A 373 15.05 -27.79 11.90
CA PHE A 373 15.94 -26.93 11.13
C PHE A 373 17.36 -27.51 11.00
N ASP A 374 17.95 -27.99 12.10
CA ASP A 374 19.29 -28.59 12.11
C ASP A 374 19.36 -29.90 11.32
N GLU A 375 18.32 -30.73 11.40
CA GLU A 375 18.21 -31.96 10.59
C GLU A 375 18.08 -31.63 9.09
N SER A 376 17.21 -30.67 8.75
CA SER A 376 17.05 -30.21 7.36
C SER A 376 18.35 -29.62 6.79
N LYS A 377 19.12 -28.91 7.62
CA LYS A 377 20.42 -28.35 7.24
C LYS A 377 21.46 -29.44 6.95
N LYS A 378 21.50 -30.50 7.75
CA LYS A 378 22.36 -31.67 7.51
C LYS A 378 22.02 -32.37 6.21
N ILE A 379 20.73 -32.51 5.90
CA ILE A 379 20.27 -33.12 4.65
C ILE A 379 20.71 -32.27 3.46
N LEU A 380 20.56 -30.95 3.53
CA LEU A 380 20.96 -30.01 2.48
C LEU A 380 22.48 -29.77 2.37
N LYS A 381 23.29 -30.37 3.26
CA LYS A 381 24.75 -30.20 3.34
C LYS A 381 25.18 -28.72 3.47
N PHE A 382 24.43 -27.94 4.25
CA PHE A 382 24.63 -26.51 4.49
C PHE A 382 25.36 -26.19 5.80
#